data_AF-A0A8B5XAQ7-F1
#
_entry.id   AF-A0A8B5XAQ7-F1
#
_cell.length_a   1.000
_cell.length_b   1.000
_cell.length_c   1.000
_cell.angle_alpha   90.00
_cell.angle_beta   90.00
_cell.angle_gamma   90.00
#
_symmetry.space_group_name_H-M   'P 1'
#
loop_
_entity.id
_entity.type
_entity.pdbx_description
1 polymer ?
#
loop_
_entity_poly.entity_id
_entity_poly.type
_entity_poly.pdbx_seq_one_letter_code
_entity_poly.pdbx_strand_id
1 'polypeptide(L)'
;MDPFHRLSPSALRAGLFASLLATLGCFLIIAATNQPLETPAAPLGILSLQFAGGSAAAAEILNSWGETERLYAAFNLGFDYLYLACYALFLSLSCAALARARRHDTPGFATAGFLLAWAMFAAAGFDMVENVALWQLLLGSPDAYWPKLATTCAVLKFGIILAGVGYIIIGLLALLGNARR
;
A
#
# COMPACT_ATOMS: atom_id res chain seq x y z
N MET A 1 15.19 2.99 -16.01
CA MET A 1 14.09 2.76 -16.97
C MET A 1 12.85 3.44 -16.43
N ASP A 2 12.48 4.59 -16.97
CA ASP A 2 11.29 5.33 -16.51
C ASP A 2 10.01 4.59 -16.96
N PRO A 3 9.17 4.07 -16.04
CA PRO A 3 7.94 3.35 -16.38
C PRO A 3 6.97 4.21 -17.19
N PHE A 4 7.02 5.52 -17.01
CA PHE A 4 6.08 6.47 -17.60
C PHE A 4 6.71 7.31 -18.70
N HIS A 5 7.84 6.93 -19.29
CA HIS A 5 8.62 7.74 -20.25
C HIS A 5 7.79 8.38 -21.39
N ARG A 6 6.62 7.79 -21.73
CA ARG A 6 5.69 8.30 -22.75
C ARG A 6 4.75 9.39 -22.27
N LEU A 7 4.59 9.58 -20.96
CA LEU A 7 3.70 10.59 -20.39
C LEU A 7 4.33 11.98 -20.47
N SER A 8 3.58 12.91 -21.07
CA SER A 8 3.90 14.34 -21.06
C SER A 8 3.87 14.92 -19.63
N PRO A 9 4.51 16.06 -19.36
CA PRO A 9 4.47 16.69 -18.04
C PRO A 9 3.05 17.05 -17.57
N SER A 10 2.16 17.45 -18.47
CA SER A 10 0.75 17.73 -18.15
C SER A 10 0.01 16.45 -17.76
N ALA A 11 0.17 15.37 -18.54
CA ALA A 11 -0.44 14.08 -18.24
C ALA A 11 0.06 13.49 -16.92
N LEU A 12 1.37 13.61 -16.63
CA LEU A 12 1.95 13.19 -15.37
C LEU A 12 1.33 13.93 -14.18
N ARG A 13 1.20 15.26 -14.26
CA ARG A 13 0.57 16.07 -13.20
C ARG A 13 -0.90 15.74 -13.00
N ALA A 14 -1.65 15.58 -14.09
CA ALA A 14 -3.06 15.16 -14.02
C ALA A 14 -3.20 13.77 -13.39
N GLY A 15 -2.36 12.82 -13.80
CA GLY A 15 -2.32 11.47 -13.24
C GLY A 15 -1.97 11.46 -11.75
N LEU A 16 -0.99 12.27 -11.33
CA LEU A 16 -0.63 12.45 -9.91
C LEU A 16 -1.83 12.96 -9.10
N PHE A 17 -2.48 14.01 -9.57
CA PHE A 17 -3.61 14.60 -8.86
C PHE A 17 -4.81 13.62 -8.78
N ALA A 18 -5.16 12.99 -9.90
CA ALA A 18 -6.26 12.03 -9.94
C ALA A 18 -6.00 10.81 -9.05
N SER A 19 -4.80 10.21 -9.15
CA SER A 19 -4.43 9.05 -8.32
C SER A 19 -4.28 9.41 -6.84
N LEU A 20 -3.83 10.61 -6.50
CA LEU A 20 -3.82 11.10 -5.11
C LEU A 20 -5.24 11.18 -4.55
N LEU A 21 -6.16 11.84 -5.26
CA LEU A 21 -7.54 11.97 -4.80
C LEU A 21 -8.22 10.61 -4.66
N ALA A 22 -8.01 9.70 -5.62
CA ALA A 22 -8.53 8.34 -5.56
C ALA A 22 -7.94 7.57 -4.37
N THR A 23 -6.64 7.67 -4.14
CA THR A 23 -5.95 7.02 -3.01
C THR A 23 -6.48 7.54 -1.67
N LEU A 24 -6.64 8.86 -1.52
CA LEU A 24 -7.18 9.46 -0.28
C LEU A 24 -8.64 9.07 -0.06
N GLY A 25 -9.47 9.13 -1.10
CA GLY A 25 -10.87 8.70 -1.01
C GLY A 25 -11.00 7.24 -0.60
N CYS A 26 -10.22 6.36 -1.22
CA CYS A 26 -10.21 4.95 -0.87
C CYS A 26 -9.69 4.72 0.56
N PHE A 27 -8.62 5.40 0.96
CA PHE A 27 -8.09 5.33 2.32
C PHE A 27 -9.12 5.74 3.37
N LEU A 28 -9.89 6.81 3.14
CA LEU A 28 -10.94 7.23 4.07
C LEU A 28 -12.05 6.18 4.21
N ILE A 29 -12.44 5.53 3.12
CA ILE A 29 -13.43 4.44 3.12
C ILE A 29 -12.87 3.23 3.89
N ILE A 30 -11.64 2.84 3.61
CA ILE A 30 -10.96 1.72 4.29
C ILE A 30 -10.82 2.02 5.78
N ALA A 31 -10.37 3.22 6.16
CA ALA A 31 -10.20 3.62 7.55
C ALA A 31 -11.54 3.60 8.31
N ALA A 32 -12.60 4.15 7.70
CA ALA A 32 -13.93 4.17 8.30
C ALA A 32 -14.51 2.76 8.49
N THR A 33 -14.29 1.86 7.52
CA THR A 33 -14.75 0.46 7.60
C THR A 33 -13.83 -0.45 8.41
N ASN A 34 -12.60 -0.03 8.69
CA ASN A 34 -11.67 -0.74 9.58
C ASN A 34 -11.94 -0.46 11.06
N GLN A 35 -12.44 0.74 11.40
CA GLN A 35 -12.64 1.14 12.80
C GLN A 35 -13.53 0.16 13.60
N PRO A 36 -14.63 -0.42 13.05
CA PRO A 36 -15.40 -1.45 13.74
C PRO A 36 -14.64 -2.76 14.01
N LEU A 37 -13.52 -3.01 13.31
CA LEU A 37 -12.71 -4.22 13.48
C LEU A 37 -11.73 -4.10 14.66
N GLU A 38 -11.60 -2.92 15.26
CA GLU A 38 -10.68 -2.67 16.37
C GLU A 38 -11.21 -3.31 17.66
N THR A 39 -10.49 -4.35 18.13
CA THR A 39 -10.79 -5.07 19.37
C THR A 39 -9.51 -5.19 20.21
N PRO A 40 -9.59 -5.64 21.48
CA PRO A 40 -8.39 -5.94 22.26
C PRO A 40 -7.46 -6.97 21.59
N ALA A 41 -8.02 -7.94 20.85
CA ALA A 41 -7.26 -8.92 20.08
C ALA A 41 -6.75 -8.36 18.73
N ALA A 42 -7.45 -7.36 18.17
CA ALA A 42 -7.15 -6.74 16.89
C ALA A 42 -7.06 -5.21 17.00
N PRO A 43 -6.06 -4.65 17.71
CA PRO A 43 -6.02 -3.21 18.01
C PRO A 43 -5.85 -2.31 16.78
N LEU A 44 -5.45 -2.87 15.62
CA LEU A 44 -5.32 -2.19 14.34
C LEU A 44 -6.38 -2.64 13.33
N GLY A 45 -7.43 -3.34 13.78
CA GLY A 45 -8.45 -3.93 12.90
C GLY A 45 -7.84 -4.98 11.97
N ILE A 46 -8.17 -4.90 10.68
CA ILE A 46 -7.72 -5.85 9.64
C ILE A 46 -6.18 -5.95 9.55
N LEU A 47 -5.45 -4.86 9.84
CA LEU A 47 -3.99 -4.88 9.86
C LEU A 47 -3.45 -5.83 10.92
N SER A 48 -4.14 -6.00 12.05
CA SER A 48 -3.74 -6.97 13.07
C SER A 48 -3.74 -8.39 12.50
N LEU A 49 -4.71 -8.72 11.63
CA LEU A 49 -4.80 -10.01 10.97
C LEU A 49 -3.70 -10.19 9.92
N GLN A 50 -3.35 -9.12 9.18
CA GLN A 50 -2.22 -9.12 8.23
C GLN A 50 -0.91 -9.54 8.90
N PHE A 51 -0.69 -9.10 10.13
CA PHE A 51 0.54 -9.36 10.89
C PHE A 51 0.42 -10.50 11.90
N ALA A 52 -0.67 -11.27 11.89
CA ALA A 52 -0.90 -12.33 12.86
C ALA A 52 0.17 -13.45 12.78
N GLY A 53 0.63 -13.80 11.59
CA GLY A 53 1.74 -14.74 11.33
C GLY A 53 1.55 -16.19 11.76
N GLY A 54 0.59 -16.48 12.64
CA GLY A 54 0.32 -17.81 13.19
C GLY A 54 -1.17 -18.07 13.37
N SER A 55 -1.55 -19.34 13.27
CA SER A 55 -2.95 -19.78 13.33
C SER A 55 -3.65 -19.42 14.63
N ALA A 56 -2.95 -19.51 15.78
CA ALA A 56 -3.54 -19.18 17.08
C ALA A 56 -3.90 -17.69 17.19
N ALA A 57 -2.98 -16.80 16.81
CA ALA A 57 -3.21 -15.36 16.83
C ALA A 57 -4.29 -14.94 15.80
N ALA A 58 -4.25 -15.53 14.60
CA ALA A 58 -5.28 -15.29 13.58
C ALA A 58 -6.67 -15.74 14.07
N ALA A 59 -6.76 -16.91 14.72
CA ALA A 59 -8.01 -17.40 15.30
C ALA A 59 -8.51 -16.51 16.43
N GLU A 60 -7.63 -16.03 17.31
CA GLU A 60 -7.99 -15.09 18.38
C GLU A 60 -8.61 -13.80 17.81
N ILE A 61 -7.99 -13.21 16.77
CA ILE A 61 -8.51 -12.05 16.06
C ILE A 61 -9.88 -12.35 15.44
N LEU A 62 -9.99 -13.42 14.64
CA LEU A 62 -11.23 -13.78 13.93
C LEU A 62 -12.38 -14.14 14.89
N ASN A 63 -12.06 -14.67 16.07
CA ASN A 63 -13.06 -14.98 17.11
C ASN A 63 -13.48 -13.73 17.90
N SER A 64 -12.72 -12.64 17.83
CA SER A 64 -13.12 -11.34 18.39
C SER A 64 -14.12 -10.60 17.51
N TRP A 65 -14.31 -11.03 16.24
CA TRP A 65 -15.21 -10.42 15.28
C TRP A 65 -16.51 -11.22 15.14
N GLY A 66 -17.64 -10.56 15.40
CA GLY A 66 -18.98 -11.07 15.12
C GLY A 66 -19.35 -10.99 13.65
N GLU A 67 -20.62 -11.23 13.34
CA GLU A 67 -21.12 -11.23 11.95
C GLU A 67 -20.95 -9.87 11.27
N THR A 68 -21.28 -8.78 11.98
CA THR A 68 -21.19 -7.42 11.47
C THR A 68 -19.74 -7.03 11.18
N GLU A 69 -18.82 -7.32 12.08
CA GLU A 69 -17.39 -7.04 11.90
C GLU A 69 -16.82 -7.85 10.74
N ARG A 70 -17.23 -9.11 10.59
CA ARG A 70 -16.83 -9.94 9.43
C ARG A 70 -17.35 -9.38 8.10
N LEU A 71 -18.53 -8.75 8.08
CA LEU A 71 -19.02 -8.04 6.89
C LEU A 71 -18.17 -6.80 6.57
N TYR A 72 -17.77 -6.03 7.58
CA TYR A 72 -16.84 -4.91 7.40
C TYR A 72 -15.48 -5.39 6.91
N ALA A 73 -14.93 -6.48 7.45
CA ALA A 73 -13.69 -7.09 7.00
C ALA A 73 -13.78 -7.55 5.54
N ALA A 74 -14.87 -8.23 5.17
CA ALA A 74 -15.14 -8.67 3.80
C ALA A 74 -15.22 -7.48 2.82
N PHE A 75 -15.93 -6.41 3.21
CA PHE A 75 -15.99 -5.19 2.42
C PHE A 75 -14.60 -4.54 2.27
N ASN A 76 -13.85 -4.44 3.38
CA ASN A 76 -12.52 -3.85 3.40
C ASN A 76 -11.58 -4.61 2.44
N LEU A 77 -11.52 -5.94 2.54
CA LEU A 77 -10.70 -6.79 1.65
C LEU A 77 -11.11 -6.70 0.18
N GLY A 78 -12.41 -6.64 -0.11
CA GLY A 78 -12.90 -6.48 -1.48
C GLY A 78 -12.56 -5.11 -2.06
N PHE A 79 -12.74 -4.06 -1.27
CA PHE A 79 -12.47 -2.69 -1.67
C PHE A 79 -10.96 -2.39 -1.77
N ASP A 80 -10.13 -3.13 -1.04
CA ASP A 80 -8.68 -2.97 -1.06
C ASP A 80 -8.06 -3.23 -2.44
N TYR A 81 -8.70 -4.02 -3.30
CA TYR A 81 -8.28 -4.17 -4.71
C TYR A 81 -8.32 -2.87 -5.52
N LEU A 82 -9.27 -1.98 -5.22
CA LEU A 82 -9.29 -0.64 -5.81
C LEU A 82 -8.20 0.22 -5.17
N TYR A 83 -8.05 0.14 -3.85
CA TYR A 83 -7.04 0.91 -3.13
C TYR A 83 -5.62 0.58 -3.58
N LEU A 84 -5.28 -0.70 -3.76
CA LEU A 84 -3.95 -1.12 -4.22
C LEU A 84 -3.62 -0.61 -5.61
N ALA A 85 -4.60 -0.56 -6.52
CA ALA A 85 -4.41 0.05 -7.83
C ALA A 85 -4.17 1.56 -7.72
N CYS A 86 -4.94 2.25 -6.88
CA CYS A 86 -4.82 3.69 -6.67
C CYS A 86 -3.48 4.08 -6.02
N TYR A 87 -3.13 3.49 -4.87
CA TYR A 87 -1.93 3.87 -4.14
C TYR A 87 -0.67 3.51 -4.93
N ALA A 88 -0.64 2.35 -5.60
CA ALA A 88 0.54 1.94 -6.35
C ALA A 88 0.80 2.89 -7.53
N LEU A 89 -0.26 3.30 -8.23
CA LEU A 89 -0.16 4.30 -9.28
C LEU A 89 0.32 5.65 -8.72
N PHE A 90 -0.27 6.14 -7.64
CA PHE A 90 0.09 7.41 -7.03
C PHE A 90 1.56 7.46 -6.58
N LEU A 91 2.00 6.44 -5.82
CA LEU A 91 3.37 6.36 -5.33
C LEU A 91 4.37 6.16 -6.47
N SER A 92 4.01 5.37 -7.49
CA SER A 92 4.85 5.15 -8.67
C SER A 92 5.06 6.43 -9.47
N LEU A 93 3.97 7.15 -9.77
CA LEU A 93 4.02 8.44 -10.47
C LEU A 93 4.83 9.47 -9.66
N SER A 94 4.69 9.46 -8.33
CA SER A 94 5.41 10.38 -7.44
C SER A 94 6.92 10.13 -7.47
N CYS A 95 7.33 8.86 -7.38
CA CYS A 95 8.73 8.48 -7.50
C CYS A 95 9.31 8.87 -8.89
N ALA A 96 8.58 8.59 -9.96
CA ALA A 96 9.00 8.93 -11.33
C ALA A 96 9.07 10.45 -11.57
N ALA A 97 8.12 11.22 -11.04
CA ALA A 97 8.12 12.68 -11.16
C ALA A 97 9.34 13.31 -10.49
N LEU A 98 9.66 12.88 -9.26
CA LEU A 98 10.86 13.34 -8.55
C LEU A 98 12.15 12.89 -9.23
N ALA A 99 12.19 11.65 -9.73
CA ALA A 99 13.32 11.14 -10.49
C ALA A 99 13.60 11.99 -11.74
N ARG A 100 12.56 12.37 -12.49
CA ARG A 100 12.67 13.26 -13.65
C ARG A 100 13.20 14.63 -13.27
N ALA A 101 12.63 15.24 -12.23
CA ALA A 101 13.01 16.57 -11.77
C ALA A 101 14.50 16.66 -11.38
N ARG A 102 15.10 15.55 -10.95
CA ARG A 102 16.46 15.48 -10.43
C ARG A 102 17.44 14.72 -11.33
N ARG A 103 17.01 14.31 -12.53
CA ARG A 103 17.78 13.41 -13.40
C ARG A 103 19.15 13.97 -13.80
N HIS A 104 19.24 15.28 -14.02
CA HIS A 104 20.48 15.93 -14.43
C HIS A 104 21.41 16.22 -13.25
N ASP A 105 20.85 16.55 -12.09
CA ASP A 105 21.64 16.95 -10.92
C ASP A 105 22.14 15.75 -10.11
N THR A 106 21.31 14.72 -9.96
CA THR A 106 21.62 13.54 -9.14
C THR A 106 21.17 12.24 -9.85
N PRO A 107 21.96 11.73 -10.83
CA PRO A 107 21.59 10.56 -11.62
C PRO A 107 21.32 9.29 -10.81
N GLY A 108 22.05 9.10 -9.70
CA GLY A 108 21.82 7.98 -8.77
C GLY A 108 20.45 8.05 -8.08
N PHE A 109 20.05 9.25 -7.64
CA PHE A 109 18.73 9.50 -7.06
C PHE A 109 17.62 9.21 -8.08
N ALA A 110 17.77 9.69 -9.32
CA ALA A 110 16.81 9.41 -10.39
C ALA A 110 16.71 7.92 -10.71
N THR A 111 17.83 7.19 -10.72
CA THR A 111 17.82 5.74 -10.92
C THR A 111 17.04 5.03 -9.81
N ALA A 112 17.30 5.38 -8.55
CA ALA A 112 16.57 4.84 -7.41
C ALA A 112 15.06 5.12 -7.52
N GLY A 113 14.66 6.34 -7.89
CA GLY A 113 13.26 6.70 -8.05
C GLY A 113 12.55 5.92 -9.16
N PHE A 114 13.21 5.66 -10.29
CA PHE A 114 12.62 4.82 -11.34
C PHE A 114 12.51 3.35 -10.92
N LEU A 115 13.48 2.82 -10.17
CA LEU A 115 13.40 1.47 -9.60
C LEU A 115 12.26 1.36 -8.60
N LEU A 116 12.12 2.34 -7.69
CA LEU A 116 11.03 2.40 -6.72
C LEU A 116 9.67 2.56 -7.41
N ALA A 117 9.59 3.31 -8.51
CA ALA A 117 8.37 3.42 -9.29
C ALA A 117 7.89 2.06 -9.82
N TRP A 118 8.81 1.20 -10.29
CA TRP A 118 8.46 -0.19 -10.63
C TRP A 118 8.14 -1.04 -9.42
N ALA A 119 8.88 -0.87 -8.33
CA ALA A 119 8.67 -1.62 -7.09
C ALA A 119 7.27 -1.39 -6.51
N MET A 120 6.64 -0.22 -6.69
CA MET A 120 5.26 0.02 -6.24
C MET A 120 4.25 -0.95 -6.87
N PHE A 121 4.45 -1.37 -8.13
CA PHE A 121 3.60 -2.39 -8.75
C PHE A 121 3.86 -3.79 -8.17
N ALA A 122 5.10 -4.07 -7.77
CA ALA A 122 5.41 -5.30 -7.04
C ALA A 122 4.78 -5.29 -5.63
N ALA A 123 4.75 -4.15 -4.93
CA ALA A 123 4.05 -3.99 -3.67
C ALA A 123 2.55 -4.29 -3.80
N ALA A 124 1.88 -3.74 -4.83
CA ALA A 124 0.49 -4.08 -5.14
C ALA A 124 0.29 -5.58 -5.46
N GLY A 125 1.27 -6.22 -6.11
CA GLY A 125 1.25 -7.67 -6.34
C GLY A 125 1.31 -8.47 -5.04
N PHE A 126 2.17 -8.08 -4.10
CA PHE A 126 2.20 -8.68 -2.76
C PHE A 126 0.90 -8.43 -2.00
N ASP A 127 0.35 -7.22 -2.09
CA ASP A 127 -0.93 -6.84 -1.49
C ASP A 127 -2.08 -7.73 -1.99
N MET A 128 -2.13 -7.97 -3.30
CA MET A 128 -3.12 -8.85 -3.90
C MET A 128 -3.03 -10.29 -3.35
N VAL A 129 -1.82 -10.84 -3.22
CA VAL A 129 -1.61 -12.20 -2.68
C VAL A 129 -1.97 -12.25 -1.19
N GLU A 130 -1.64 -11.19 -0.45
CA GLU A 130 -2.01 -11.04 0.95
C GLU A 130 -3.53 -11.03 1.13
N ASN A 131 -4.25 -10.25 0.32
CA ASN A 131 -5.71 -10.21 0.34
C ASN A 131 -6.34 -11.58 0.05
N VAL A 132 -5.77 -12.37 -0.87
CA VAL A 132 -6.21 -13.76 -1.09
C VAL A 132 -6.05 -14.59 0.18
N ALA A 133 -4.91 -14.48 0.86
CA ALA A 133 -4.67 -15.21 2.11
C ALA A 133 -5.66 -14.78 3.22
N LEU A 134 -5.94 -13.49 3.35
CA LEU A 134 -6.92 -12.99 4.32
C LEU A 134 -8.35 -13.44 4.01
N TRP A 135 -8.73 -13.50 2.74
CA TRP A 135 -10.02 -14.09 2.35
C TRP A 135 -10.14 -15.54 2.81
N GLN A 136 -9.08 -16.35 2.65
CA GLN A 136 -9.11 -17.74 3.10
C GLN A 136 -9.25 -17.86 4.62
N LEU A 137 -8.61 -16.96 5.37
CA LEU A 137 -8.77 -16.87 6.82
C LEU A 137 -10.19 -16.46 7.21
N LEU A 138 -10.74 -15.44 6.56
CA LEU A 138 -12.10 -14.95 6.84
C LEU A 138 -13.17 -16.01 6.52
N LEU A 139 -12.94 -16.83 5.50
CA LEU A 139 -13.79 -17.98 5.14
C LEU A 139 -13.58 -19.20 6.06
N GLY A 140 -12.70 -19.12 7.06
CA GLY A 140 -12.52 -20.14 8.09
C GLY A 140 -11.56 -21.26 7.72
N SER A 141 -10.63 -21.05 6.77
CA SER A 141 -9.61 -22.04 6.47
C SER A 141 -8.72 -22.32 7.69
N PRO A 142 -8.52 -23.59 8.09
CA PRO A 142 -7.70 -23.95 9.24
C PRO A 142 -6.20 -24.01 8.92
N ASP A 143 -5.82 -23.83 7.64
CA ASP A 143 -4.44 -24.02 7.19
C ASP A 143 -3.50 -22.94 7.73
N ALA A 144 -2.45 -23.37 8.44
CA ALA A 144 -1.41 -22.50 8.98
C ALA A 144 -0.55 -21.80 7.90
N TYR A 145 -0.72 -22.16 6.64
CA TYR A 145 -0.12 -21.48 5.50
C TYR A 145 -0.63 -20.05 5.32
N TRP A 146 -1.94 -19.81 5.47
CA TRP A 146 -2.54 -18.51 5.14
C TRP A 146 -2.07 -17.35 6.02
N PRO A 147 -2.01 -17.45 7.36
CA PRO A 147 -1.49 -16.37 8.20
C PRO A 147 -0.03 -16.02 7.87
N LYS A 148 0.79 -17.05 7.59
CA LYS A 148 2.19 -16.86 7.23
C LYS A 148 2.35 -16.18 5.87
N LEU A 149 1.54 -16.59 4.89
CA LEU A 149 1.54 -15.97 3.57
C LEU A 149 1.11 -14.49 3.67
N ALA A 150 0.01 -14.21 4.38
CA ALA A 150 -0.47 -12.86 4.60
C ALA A 150 0.62 -11.97 5.23
N THR A 151 1.23 -12.40 6.33
CA THR A 151 2.28 -11.64 7.01
C THR A 151 3.53 -11.46 6.16
N THR A 152 3.95 -12.49 5.41
CA THR A 152 5.13 -12.37 4.53
C THR A 152 4.88 -11.32 3.45
N CYS A 153 3.73 -11.39 2.78
CA CYS A 153 3.36 -10.42 1.75
C CYS A 153 3.16 -9.01 2.34
N ALA A 154 2.54 -8.89 3.53
CA ALA A 154 2.39 -7.62 4.24
C ALA A 154 3.75 -6.98 4.57
N VAL A 155 4.71 -7.74 5.11
CA VAL A 155 6.05 -7.22 5.42
C VAL A 155 6.76 -6.75 4.15
N LEU A 156 6.69 -7.52 3.07
CA LEU A 156 7.31 -7.15 1.80
C LEU A 156 6.66 -5.89 1.18
N LYS A 157 5.32 -5.82 1.13
CA LYS A 157 4.62 -4.66 0.56
C LYS A 157 4.91 -3.40 1.37
N PHE A 158 4.81 -3.45 2.70
CA PHE A 158 5.06 -2.30 3.55
C PHE A 158 6.52 -1.85 3.51
N GLY A 159 7.48 -2.78 3.43
CA GLY A 159 8.89 -2.44 3.23
C GLY A 159 9.14 -1.65 1.94
N ILE A 160 8.51 -2.05 0.83
CA ILE A 160 8.59 -1.33 -0.44
C ILE A 160 7.91 0.04 -0.34
N ILE A 161 6.68 0.09 0.19
CA ILE A 161 5.90 1.34 0.34
C ILE A 161 6.68 2.34 1.19
N LEU A 162 7.24 1.92 2.33
CA LEU A 162 8.05 2.77 3.20
C LEU A 162 9.30 3.31 2.49
N ALA A 163 10.00 2.49 1.71
CA ALA A 163 11.14 2.94 0.91
C ALA A 163 10.73 4.00 -0.14
N GLY A 164 9.59 3.79 -0.81
CA GLY A 164 9.02 4.75 -1.75
C GLY A 164 8.62 6.08 -1.11
N VAL A 165 7.90 6.02 0.02
CA VAL A 165 7.51 7.21 0.80
C VAL A 165 8.75 7.96 1.30
N GLY A 166 9.75 7.26 1.82
CA GLY A 166 11.02 7.84 2.25
C GLY A 166 11.73 8.56 1.10
N TYR A 167 11.81 7.94 -0.08
CA TYR A 167 12.35 8.58 -1.29
C TYR A 167 11.58 9.86 -1.67
N ILE A 168 10.25 9.81 -1.62
CA ILE A 168 9.38 10.96 -1.94
C ILE A 168 9.65 12.12 -0.98
N ILE A 169 9.70 11.86 0.32
CA ILE A 169 9.97 12.87 1.35
C ILE A 169 11.35 13.51 1.12
N ILE A 170 12.40 12.71 0.94
CA ILE A 170 13.76 13.22 0.68
C ILE A 170 13.79 14.08 -0.58
N GLY A 171 13.16 13.63 -1.66
CA GLY A 171 13.08 14.37 -2.92
C GLY A 171 12.36 15.72 -2.77
N LEU A 172 11.23 15.74 -2.06
CA LEU A 172 10.47 16.98 -1.80
C LEU A 172 11.26 17.97 -0.94
N LEU A 173 11.91 17.51 0.13
CA LEU A 173 12.75 18.36 0.98
C LEU A 173 13.91 18.98 0.20
N ALA A 174 14.54 18.21 -0.69
CA ALA A 174 15.61 18.71 -1.55
C ALA A 174 15.11 19.79 -2.52
N LEU A 175 13.90 19.65 -3.07
CA LEU A 175 13.30 20.67 -3.94
C LEU A 175 12.98 21.97 -3.17
N LEU A 176 12.43 21.85 -1.96
CA LEU A 176 12.13 23.00 -1.10
C LEU A 176 13.40 23.73 -0.65
N GLY A 177 14.48 23.01 -0.37
CA GLY A 177 15.77 23.58 -0.01
C GLY A 177 16.43 24.38 -1.13
N ASN A 178 16.28 23.92 -2.38
CA ASN A 178 16.79 24.64 -3.55
C ASN A 178 15.95 25.87 -3.90
N ALA A 179 14.63 25.86 -3.69
CA ALA A 179 13.76 26.99 -3.97
C ALA A 179 13.97 28.19 -3.03
N ARG A 180 14.67 27.99 -1.91
CA ARG A 180 15.00 29.04 -0.92
C ARG A 180 16.40 29.64 -1.11
N ARG A 181 17.18 29.15 -2.08
CA ARG A 181 18.50 29.68 -2.46
C ARG A 181 18.40 30.45 -3.76
#